data_AF-A0A1A3GLI9-F1
#
_entry.id   AF-A0A1A3GLI9-F1
#
_cell.length_a   1.000
_cell.length_b   1.000
_cell.length_c   1.000
_cell.angle_alpha   90.00
_cell.angle_beta   90.00
_cell.angle_gamma   90.00
#
_symmetry.space_group_name_H-M   'P 1'
#
loop_
_entity.id
_entity.type
_entity.pdbx_description
1 polymer ?
#
loop_
_entity_poly.entity_id
_entity_poly.type
_entity_poly.pdbx_seq_one_letter_code
_entity_poly.pdbx_strand_id
1 'polypeptide(L)'
;MVGQKFSDARTALSSAGFKPLVSTTVGDQLQWPNCVVTNQVARTVAAPANSGGSSSSQVLLSLNCEAAYATAGSPGNSLGSPAGSQAYASAAASAAAAASSASAAAEAEAAAAGDAGQVWEGQNAPR
;
A
#
# COMPACT_ATOMS: atom_id res chain seq x y z
N MET A 1 -9.16 -5.51 -10.67
CA MET A 1 -8.69 -4.55 -9.65
C MET A 1 -9.14 -4.93 -8.23
N VAL A 2 -10.08 -5.87 -8.05
CA VAL A 2 -10.39 -6.42 -6.71
C VAL A 2 -9.11 -6.94 -6.03
N GLY A 3 -8.93 -6.59 -4.76
CA GLY A 3 -7.74 -6.91 -3.97
C GLY A 3 -6.62 -5.85 -4.03
N GLN A 4 -6.71 -4.87 -4.93
CA GLN A 4 -5.73 -3.77 -5.01
C GLN A 4 -6.16 -2.57 -4.14
N LYS A 5 -5.21 -1.67 -3.86
CA LYS A 5 -5.49 -0.38 -3.25
C LYS A 5 -6.33 0.49 -4.19
N PHE A 6 -7.23 1.27 -3.61
CA PHE A 6 -8.06 2.20 -4.36
C PHE A 6 -7.24 3.22 -5.15
N SER A 7 -6.08 3.68 -4.64
CA SER A 7 -5.17 4.55 -5.38
C SER A 7 -4.78 3.97 -6.74
N ASP A 8 -4.43 2.69 -6.76
CA ASP A 8 -3.88 2.00 -7.93
C ASP A 8 -5.02 1.65 -8.88
N ALA A 9 -6.13 1.15 -8.33
CA ALA A 9 -7.34 0.88 -9.09
C ALA A 9 -7.89 2.14 -9.77
N ARG A 10 -7.90 3.28 -9.06
CA ARG A 10 -8.34 4.58 -9.59
C ARG A 10 -7.48 4.99 -10.78
N THR A 11 -6.16 4.93 -10.63
CA THR A 11 -5.22 5.26 -11.71
C THR A 11 -5.44 4.36 -12.91
N ALA A 12 -5.48 3.03 -12.71
CA ALA A 12 -5.67 2.08 -13.80
C ALA A 12 -7.01 2.26 -14.54
N LEU A 13 -8.10 2.51 -13.81
CA LEU A 13 -9.42 2.74 -14.41
C LEU A 13 -9.48 4.06 -15.18
N SER A 14 -8.91 5.13 -14.62
CA SER A 14 -8.83 6.42 -15.32
C SER A 14 -7.98 6.34 -16.57
N SER A 15 -6.85 5.63 -16.55
CA SER A 15 -6.02 5.36 -17.74
C SER A 15 -6.76 4.55 -18.80
N ALA A 16 -7.68 3.67 -18.39
CA ALA A 16 -8.54 2.90 -19.30
C ALA A 16 -9.78 3.66 -19.80
N GLY A 17 -9.93 4.95 -19.46
CA GLY A 17 -11.06 5.78 -19.89
C GLY A 17 -12.36 5.60 -19.09
N PHE A 18 -12.32 4.85 -17.99
CA PHE A 18 -13.45 4.69 -17.08
C PHE A 18 -13.45 5.79 -16.01
N LYS A 19 -14.64 6.15 -15.52
CA LYS A 19 -14.81 7.00 -14.35
C LYS A 19 -14.97 6.13 -13.09
N PRO A 20 -13.94 6.01 -12.23
CA PRO A 20 -14.06 5.29 -10.96
C PRO A 20 -14.91 6.10 -9.98
N LEU A 21 -15.91 5.47 -9.37
CA LEU A 21 -16.78 6.06 -8.36
C LEU A 21 -16.86 5.14 -7.16
N VAL A 22 -16.74 5.71 -5.96
CA VAL A 22 -16.92 4.95 -4.71
C VAL A 22 -18.41 4.76 -4.48
N SER A 23 -18.85 3.51 -4.44
CA SER A 23 -20.25 3.15 -4.21
C SER A 23 -20.53 2.86 -2.75
N THR A 24 -19.65 2.12 -2.09
CA THR A 24 -19.78 1.75 -0.69
C THR A 24 -18.40 1.68 -0.05
N THR A 25 -18.34 2.04 1.23
CA THR A 25 -17.14 1.96 2.05
C THR A 25 -17.48 1.24 3.33
N VAL A 26 -16.70 0.23 3.68
CA VAL A 26 -16.81 -0.52 4.93
C VAL A 26 -15.56 -0.25 5.77
N GLY A 27 -15.75 0.17 7.01
CA GLY A 27 -14.66 0.52 7.93
C GLY A 27 -14.16 1.95 7.80
N ASP A 28 -13.39 2.38 8.80
CA ASP A 28 -12.93 3.75 9.00
C ASP A 28 -11.44 3.85 9.43
N GLN A 29 -10.74 2.71 9.50
CA GLN A 29 -9.37 2.63 9.98
C GLN A 29 -8.34 3.19 8.97
N LEU A 30 -8.65 3.11 7.67
CA LEU A 30 -7.79 3.57 6.58
C LEU A 30 -8.44 4.72 5.79
N GLN A 31 -7.59 5.61 5.30
CA GLN A 31 -7.99 6.64 4.32
C GLN A 31 -8.28 5.99 2.97
N TRP A 32 -9.26 6.52 2.22
CA TRP A 32 -9.70 6.00 0.93
C TRP A 32 -8.60 5.52 -0.02
N PRO A 33 -7.49 6.25 -0.25
CA PRO A 33 -6.42 5.80 -1.15
C PRO A 33 -5.84 4.44 -0.77
N ASN A 34 -5.81 4.11 0.52
CA ASN A 34 -5.24 2.89 1.07
C ASN A 34 -6.25 1.76 1.25
N CYS A 35 -7.55 2.02 1.04
CA CYS A 35 -8.57 1.00 1.18
C CYS A 35 -8.48 -0.01 0.04
N VAL A 36 -8.82 -1.26 0.33
CA VAL A 36 -8.78 -2.35 -0.63
C VAL A 36 -10.11 -2.41 -1.38
N VAL A 37 -10.06 -2.53 -2.69
CA VAL A 37 -11.25 -2.74 -3.51
C VAL A 37 -11.76 -4.16 -3.30
N THR A 38 -12.98 -4.32 -2.80
CA THR A 38 -13.61 -5.64 -2.57
C THR A 38 -14.61 -6.03 -3.65
N ASN A 39 -15.19 -5.05 -4.33
CA ASN A 39 -16.07 -5.29 -5.47
C ASN A 39 -15.91 -4.18 -6.52
N GLN A 40 -16.10 -4.54 -7.78
CA GLN A 40 -16.09 -3.62 -8.91
C GLN A 40 -17.28 -3.94 -9.84
N VAL A 41 -18.09 -2.93 -10.16
CA VAL A 41 -19.23 -3.07 -11.07
C VAL A 41 -19.12 -2.01 -12.15
N ALA A 42 -18.88 -2.46 -13.38
CA ALA A 42 -18.88 -1.57 -14.54
C ALA A 42 -20.33 -1.26 -14.96
N ARG A 43 -20.59 0.00 -15.30
CA ARG A 43 -21.88 0.44 -15.84
C ARG A 43 -21.70 1.52 -16.89
N THR A 44 -22.60 1.53 -17.85
CA THR A 44 -22.73 2.63 -18.80
C THR A 44 -23.94 3.46 -18.41
N VAL A 45 -23.72 4.75 -18.14
CA VAL A 45 -24.78 5.68 -17.77
C VAL A 45 -25.14 6.50 -18.98
N ALA A 46 -26.40 6.46 -19.39
CA ALA A 46 -26.90 7.31 -20.46
C ALA A 46 -26.82 8.78 -20.05
N ALA A 47 -26.61 9.67 -21.02
CA ALA A 47 -26.68 11.10 -20.77
C ALA A 47 -28.09 11.49 -20.30
N PRO A 48 -28.25 12.56 -19.50
CA PRO A 48 -29.55 13.08 -19.14
C PRO A 48 -30.41 13.33 -20.40
N ALA A 49 -31.72 13.06 -20.31
CA ALA A 49 -32.62 13.28 -21.42
C ALA A 49 -32.53 14.74 -21.91
N ASN A 50 -32.54 14.93 -23.23
CA ASN A 50 -32.45 16.24 -23.89
C ASN A 50 -31.14 17.03 -23.65
N SER A 51 -30.08 16.39 -23.14
CA SER A 51 -28.79 17.08 -22.90
C SER A 51 -27.86 17.12 -24.13
N GLY A 52 -28.18 16.41 -25.21
CA GLY A 52 -27.28 16.23 -26.36
C GLY A 52 -25.97 15.48 -26.04
N GLY A 53 -25.80 14.99 -24.80
CA GLY A 53 -24.59 14.35 -24.32
C GLY A 53 -24.44 12.89 -24.76
N SER A 54 -23.22 12.36 -24.62
CA SER A 54 -22.90 10.94 -24.82
C SER A 54 -22.98 10.15 -23.53
N SER A 55 -23.16 8.82 -23.65
CA SER A 55 -23.10 7.91 -22.51
C SER A 55 -21.72 7.91 -21.86
N SER A 56 -21.67 7.69 -20.54
CA SER A 56 -20.43 7.66 -19.76
C SER A 56 -20.19 6.26 -19.20
N SER A 57 -19.00 5.73 -19.43
CA SER A 57 -18.53 4.50 -18.79
C SER A 57 -18.05 4.79 -17.37
N GLN A 58 -18.69 4.18 -16.39
CA GLN A 58 -18.38 4.33 -14.97
C GLN A 58 -18.06 2.96 -14.37
N VAL A 59 -17.24 2.95 -13.33
CA VAL A 59 -16.99 1.75 -12.53
C VAL A 59 -17.27 2.09 -11.07
N LEU A 60 -18.26 1.42 -10.51
CA LEU A 60 -18.61 1.49 -9.09
C LEU A 60 -17.67 0.57 -8.31
N LEU A 61 -17.04 1.12 -7.28
CA LEU A 61 -16.09 0.41 -6.44
C LEU A 61 -16.62 0.33 -5.01
N SER A 62 -16.61 -0.88 -4.45
CA SER A 62 -16.80 -1.10 -3.02
C SER A 62 -15.44 -1.22 -2.35
N LEU A 63 -15.25 -0.47 -1.27
CA LEU A 63 -13.99 -0.36 -0.55
C LEU A 63 -14.10 -1.01 0.83
N ASN A 64 -13.05 -1.70 1.24
CA ASN A 64 -12.79 -2.08 2.62
C ASN A 64 -11.64 -1.24 3.17
N CYS A 65 -11.97 -0.38 4.13
CA CYS A 65 -11.08 0.54 4.84
C CYS A 65 -10.78 0.07 6.26
N GLU A 66 -11.10 -1.17 6.61
CA GLU A 66 -10.57 -1.83 7.81
C GLU A 66 -9.05 -2.01 7.72
N ALA A 67 -8.37 -2.21 8.85
CA ALA A 67 -6.96 -2.58 8.82
C ALA A 67 -6.75 -3.90 8.07
N ALA A 68 -5.60 -4.02 7.39
CA ALA A 68 -5.30 -5.19 6.56
C ALA A 68 -5.37 -6.51 7.34
N TYR A 69 -5.05 -6.48 8.64
CA TYR A 69 -5.31 -7.53 9.61
C TYR A 69 -5.62 -6.90 10.98
N ALA A 70 -6.34 -7.61 11.83
CA ALA A 70 -6.64 -7.16 13.19
C ALA A 70 -5.40 -7.23 14.09
N THR A 71 -5.20 -6.21 14.93
CA THR A 71 -4.19 -6.18 15.99
C THR A 71 -4.83 -5.84 17.34
N ALA A 72 -4.08 -5.95 18.43
CA ALA A 72 -4.57 -5.53 19.73
C ALA A 72 -4.98 -4.04 19.69
N GLY A 73 -6.27 -3.75 19.91
CA GLY A 73 -6.81 -2.39 19.89
C GLY A 73 -7.08 -1.79 18.50
N SER A 74 -6.84 -2.53 17.41
CA SER A 74 -7.17 -2.05 16.05
C SER A 74 -7.99 -3.10 15.29
N PRO A 75 -9.26 -2.79 14.95
CA PRO A 75 -10.08 -3.70 14.17
C PRO A 75 -9.53 -3.87 12.76
N GLY A 76 -9.73 -5.05 12.19
CA GLY A 76 -9.18 -5.43 10.89
C GLY A 76 -9.59 -6.83 10.48
N ASN A 77 -9.08 -7.30 9.34
CA ASN A 77 -9.37 -8.66 8.88
C ASN A 77 -8.81 -9.69 9.88
N SER A 78 -9.62 -10.68 10.26
CA SER A 78 -9.16 -11.75 11.16
C SER A 78 -7.98 -12.50 10.55
N LEU A 79 -6.97 -12.80 11.37
CA LEU A 79 -5.84 -13.66 10.97
C LEU A 79 -6.29 -15.05 10.53
N GLY A 80 -7.46 -15.51 10.98
CA GLY A 80 -8.06 -16.77 10.51
C GLY A 80 -8.65 -16.72 9.10
N SER A 81 -8.82 -15.52 8.52
CA SER A 81 -9.30 -15.37 7.15
C SER A 81 -8.16 -15.45 6.14
N PRO A 82 -8.39 -15.91 4.89
CA PRO A 82 -7.37 -15.89 3.84
C PRO A 82 -6.77 -14.50 3.59
N ALA A 83 -7.61 -13.46 3.63
CA ALA A 83 -7.16 -12.08 3.44
C ALA A 83 -6.29 -11.58 4.59
N GLY A 84 -6.72 -11.78 5.84
CA GLY A 84 -5.95 -11.35 7.02
C GLY A 84 -4.65 -12.12 7.20
N SER A 85 -4.64 -13.42 6.92
CA SER A 85 -3.41 -14.24 6.96
C SER A 85 -2.39 -13.85 5.88
N GLN A 86 -2.82 -13.62 4.63
CA GLN A 86 -1.94 -13.13 3.57
C GLN A 86 -1.38 -11.74 3.88
N ALA A 87 -2.21 -10.84 4.39
CA ALA A 87 -1.78 -9.50 4.79
C ALA A 87 -0.73 -9.55 5.91
N TYR A 88 -0.95 -10.37 6.93
CA TYR A 88 0.01 -10.58 8.01
C TYR A 88 1.33 -11.16 7.51
N ALA A 89 1.29 -12.19 6.67
CA ALA A 89 2.49 -12.80 6.10
C ALA A 89 3.32 -11.80 5.27
N SER A 90 2.64 -11.00 4.45
CA SER A 90 3.29 -9.95 3.63
C SER A 90 3.92 -8.85 4.49
N ALA A 91 3.23 -8.44 5.57
CA ALA A 91 3.74 -7.47 6.52
C ALA A 91 4.96 -8.00 7.28
N ALA A 92 4.92 -9.26 7.75
CA ALA A 92 6.03 -9.91 8.43
C ALA A 92 7.27 -10.04 7.53
N ALA A 93 7.08 -10.42 6.25
CA ALA A 93 8.17 -10.48 5.28
C ALA A 93 8.81 -9.10 5.02
N SER A 94 7.98 -8.06 4.90
CA SER A 94 8.46 -6.68 4.70
C SER A 94 9.22 -6.15 5.90
N ALA A 95 8.75 -6.44 7.12
CA ALA A 95 9.43 -6.08 8.35
C ALA A 95 10.78 -6.79 8.50
N ALA A 96 10.86 -8.07 8.14
CA ALA A 96 12.12 -8.82 8.14
C ALA A 96 13.13 -8.21 7.14
N ALA A 97 12.69 -7.90 5.91
CA ALA A 97 13.54 -7.27 4.90
C ALA A 97 14.06 -5.89 5.34
N ALA A 98 13.20 -5.07 5.96
CA ALA A 98 13.58 -3.78 6.50
C ALA A 98 14.59 -3.91 7.64
N ALA A 99 14.40 -4.87 8.56
CA ALA A 99 15.34 -5.14 9.65
C ALA A 99 16.72 -5.58 9.13
N SER A 100 16.77 -6.48 8.14
CA SER A 100 18.04 -6.89 7.51
C SER A 100 18.75 -5.73 6.79
N SER A 101 17.99 -4.81 6.19
CA SER A 101 18.54 -3.64 5.51
C SER A 101 19.11 -2.64 6.52
N ALA A 102 18.44 -2.46 7.66
CA ALA A 102 18.88 -1.59 8.74
C ALA A 102 20.16 -2.10 9.42
N SER A 103 20.27 -3.42 9.66
CA SER A 103 21.49 -4.01 10.21
C SER A 103 22.67 -3.90 9.22
N ALA A 104 22.44 -4.18 7.93
CA ALA A 104 23.46 -4.03 6.91
C ALA A 104 23.95 -2.56 6.78
N ALA A 105 23.05 -1.59 6.89
CA ALA A 105 23.42 -0.18 6.89
C ALA A 105 24.24 0.21 8.15
N ALA A 106 23.88 -0.31 9.32
CA ALA A 106 24.61 -0.07 10.56
C ALA A 106 26.02 -0.71 10.54
N GLU A 107 26.17 -1.91 9.98
CA GLU A 107 27.47 -2.57 9.80
C GLU A 107 28.35 -1.84 8.78
N ALA A 108 27.78 -1.32 7.70
CA ALA A 108 28.51 -0.51 6.72
C ALA A 108 29.01 0.82 7.33
N GLU A 109 28.19 1.48 8.15
CA GLU A 109 28.57 2.72 8.86
C GLU A 109 29.69 2.45 9.89
N ALA A 110 29.62 1.33 10.62
CA ALA A 110 30.64 0.93 11.59
C ALA A 110 31.98 0.56 10.90
N ALA A 111 31.94 -0.09 9.74
CA ALA A 111 33.13 -0.40 8.96
C ALA A 111 33.81 0.88 8.41
N ALA A 112 33.02 1.87 7.97
CA ALA A 112 33.54 3.16 7.51
C ALA A 112 34.19 3.97 8.64
N ALA A 113 33.64 3.92 9.86
CA ALA A 113 34.24 4.56 11.04
C ALA A 113 35.55 3.89 11.49
N GLY A 114 35.65 2.56 11.36
CA GLY A 114 36.86 1.79 11.69
C GLY A 114 38.04 2.02 10.75
N ASP A 115 37.78 2.30 9.46
CA ASP A 115 38.81 2.62 8.47
C ASP A 115 39.43 4.01 8.73
N ALA A 116 38.60 5.01 9.07
CA ALA A 116 39.05 6.35 9.40
C ALA A 116 39.95 6.42 10.65
N GLY A 117 39.71 5.55 11.65
CA GLY A 117 40.53 5.47 12.86
C GLY A 117 41.92 4.88 12.63
N GLN A 118 42.04 3.88 11.74
CA GLN A 118 43.31 3.22 11.43
C GLN A 118 44.26 4.12 10.64
N VAL A 119 43.73 5.00 9.78
CA VAL A 119 44.52 5.98 9.01
C VAL A 119 45.17 7.02 9.94
N TRP A 120 44.50 7.42 11.03
CA TRP A 120 45.03 8.39 11.98
C TRP A 120 46.17 7.80 12.83
N GLU A 121 46.00 6.59 13.35
CA GLU A 121 46.98 5.92 14.21
C GLU A 121 48.29 5.61 13.45
N GLY A 122 48.19 5.21 12.17
CA GLY A 122 49.34 4.94 11.31
C GLY A 122 50.15 6.19 10.92
N GLN A 123 49.54 7.37 10.96
CA GLN A 123 50.21 8.65 10.67
C GLN A 123 50.85 9.30 11.90
N ASN A 124 50.48 8.86 13.11
CA ASN A 124 50.92 9.48 14.37
C ASN A 124 51.90 8.62 15.19
N ALA A 125 52.39 7.50 14.63
CA ALA A 125 53.36 6.64 15.30
C ALA A 125 54.76 7.31 15.36
N PRO A 126 55.39 7.40 16.56
CA PRO A 126 56.72 7.98 16.70
C PRO A 126 57.78 7.08 16.04
N ARG A 127 58.69 7.70 15.27
CA ARG A 127 59.82 7.04 14.61
C ARG A 127 60.98 6.80 15.57
#